data_AF-A0A378ACQ4-F1
#
_entry.id   AF-A0A378ACQ4-F1
#
_cell.length_a   1.000
_cell.length_b   1.000
_cell.length_c   1.000
_cell.angle_alpha   90.00
_cell.angle_beta   90.00
_cell.angle_gamma   90.00
#
_symmetry.space_group_name_H-M   'P 1'
#
loop_
_entity.id
_entity.type
_entity.pdbx_description
1 polymer ?
#
loop_
_entity_poly.entity_id
_entity_poly.type
_entity_poly.pdbx_seq_one_letter_code
_entity_poly.pdbx_strand_id
1 'polypeptide(L)'
;MFFSAESGQINHANGTQYFRGLEVKEFSEETATGMMDSLLYAPCDYVITQSYTCMSREEAKKAIKRTRRLLMSADDDAVSQRLDLDVALDLLTSGKIAYGKHHFSIMVYSPSLESLVADTNEISNALNNIGITPVPAEISLSAAYMAQLPGNYNLRPRKGELSSQNFVELAALHNFYPGKRDKAPGGCDGFTAHPVRRWLLYQPA
;
A
#
# COMPACT_ATOMS: atom_id res chain seq x y z
N MET A 1 -18.75 -7.00 -13.52
CA MET A 1 -17.39 -7.07 -12.94
C MET A 1 -17.12 -8.52 -12.62
N PHE A 2 -15.97 -9.05 -13.04
CA PHE A 2 -15.61 -10.45 -12.86
C PHE A 2 -14.25 -10.55 -12.18
N PHE A 3 -14.09 -11.53 -11.29
CA PHE A 3 -12.83 -11.83 -10.63
C PHE A 3 -12.36 -13.22 -11.09
N SER A 4 -11.11 -13.32 -11.51
CA SER A 4 -10.37 -14.55 -11.74
C SER A 4 -9.25 -14.67 -10.69
N ALA A 5 -8.57 -15.81 -10.64
CA ALA A 5 -7.53 -16.06 -9.64
C ALA A 5 -6.40 -15.02 -9.68
N GLU A 6 -5.98 -14.58 -10.88
CA GLU A 6 -4.84 -13.66 -11.02
C GLU A 6 -5.24 -12.24 -11.41
N SER A 7 -6.47 -12.02 -11.90
CA SER A 7 -6.89 -10.72 -12.45
C SER A 7 -8.40 -10.54 -12.37
N GLY A 8 -8.88 -9.31 -12.51
CA GLY A 8 -10.29 -9.04 -12.68
C GLY A 8 -10.59 -8.24 -13.94
N GLN A 9 -11.87 -8.20 -14.29
CA GLN A 9 -12.37 -7.56 -15.49
C GLN A 9 -13.56 -6.67 -15.16
N ILE A 10 -13.52 -5.44 -15.68
CA ILE A 10 -14.59 -4.46 -15.63
C ILE A 10 -15.04 -4.20 -17.07
N ASN A 11 -16.34 -4.42 -17.32
CA ASN A 11 -16.94 -4.10 -18.61
C ASN A 11 -17.62 -2.73 -18.49
N HIS A 12 -17.12 -1.77 -19.25
CA HIS A 12 -17.73 -0.45 -19.42
C HIS A 12 -18.57 -0.45 -20.70
N ALA A 13 -19.44 0.56 -20.85
CA ALA A 13 -20.17 0.76 -22.10
C ALA A 13 -19.25 0.96 -23.32
N ASN A 14 -18.02 1.45 -23.07
CA ASN A 14 -17.07 1.87 -24.11
C ASN A 14 -15.93 0.86 -24.31
N GLY A 15 -15.92 -0.27 -23.60
CA GLY A 15 -14.86 -1.27 -23.68
C GLY A 15 -14.64 -2.05 -22.40
N THR A 16 -13.64 -2.92 -22.43
CA THR A 16 -13.23 -3.77 -21.31
C THR A 16 -11.93 -3.25 -20.70
N GLN A 17 -11.86 -3.22 -19.37
CA GLN A 17 -10.65 -2.93 -18.62
C GLN A 17 -10.33 -4.11 -17.69
N TYR A 18 -9.05 -4.43 -17.55
CA TYR A 18 -8.57 -5.48 -16.67
C TYR A 18 -7.81 -4.89 -15.49
N PHE A 19 -7.74 -5.60 -14.38
CA PHE A 19 -7.00 -5.16 -13.21
C PHE A 19 -6.33 -6.28 -12.42
N ARG A 20 -5.24 -5.95 -11.72
CA ARG A 20 -4.50 -6.82 -10.80
C ARG A 20 -4.25 -6.08 -9.49
N GLY A 21 -4.33 -6.82 -8.39
CA GLY A 21 -4.00 -6.28 -7.07
C GLY A 21 -2.58 -6.65 -6.65
N LEU A 22 -1.92 -5.73 -5.97
CA LEU A 22 -0.68 -5.93 -5.23
C LEU A 22 -0.92 -5.61 -3.76
N GLU A 23 -0.39 -6.43 -2.87
CA GLU A 23 -0.36 -6.24 -1.42
C GLU A 23 1.07 -6.17 -0.94
N VAL A 24 1.31 -5.54 0.20
CA VAL A 24 2.66 -5.47 0.78
C VAL A 24 2.90 -6.64 1.71
N LYS A 25 3.93 -7.45 1.41
CA LYS A 25 4.39 -8.53 2.29
C LYS A 25 5.30 -8.01 3.39
N GLU A 26 6.31 -7.26 3.01
CA GLU A 26 7.34 -6.71 3.89
C GLU A 26 7.51 -5.23 3.55
N PHE A 27 7.61 -4.41 4.59
CA PHE A 27 7.94 -2.99 4.47
C PHE A 27 9.45 -2.81 4.64
N SER A 28 9.96 -1.69 4.13
CA SER A 28 11.34 -1.26 4.36
C SER A 28 11.63 -1.13 5.87
N GLU A 29 12.87 -1.42 6.26
CA GLU A 29 13.35 -1.29 7.64
C GLU A 29 13.26 0.16 8.12
N GLU A 30 13.57 1.10 7.23
CA GLU A 30 13.41 2.52 7.45
C GLU A 30 12.26 3.06 6.60
N THR A 31 11.47 3.96 7.16
CA THR A 31 10.46 4.74 6.41
C THR A 31 10.88 6.19 6.36
N ALA A 32 10.61 6.82 5.23
CA ALA A 32 10.93 8.22 5.00
C ALA A 32 9.84 8.88 4.16
N THR A 33 9.59 10.16 4.41
CA THR A 33 8.68 10.98 3.60
C THR A 33 9.16 10.99 2.14
N GLY A 34 8.24 10.75 1.20
CA GLY A 34 8.55 10.73 -0.23
C GLY A 34 9.09 9.39 -0.76
N MET A 35 9.21 8.35 0.07
CA MET A 35 9.59 7.01 -0.38
C MET A 35 8.64 6.47 -1.48
N MET A 36 7.38 6.91 -1.47
CA MET A 36 6.37 6.52 -2.46
C MET A 36 6.39 7.35 -3.75
N ASP A 37 7.26 8.37 -3.84
CA ASP A 37 7.27 9.31 -4.97
C ASP A 37 7.73 8.67 -6.27
N SER A 38 8.51 7.58 -6.19
CA SER A 38 8.90 6.79 -7.36
C SER A 38 7.68 6.30 -8.15
N LEU A 39 6.61 5.93 -7.45
CA LEU A 39 5.36 5.50 -8.08
C LEU A 39 4.70 6.62 -8.85
N LEU A 40 4.90 7.90 -8.49
CA LEU A 40 4.36 9.04 -9.23
C LEU A 40 4.87 9.08 -10.68
N TYR A 41 6.07 8.56 -10.93
CA TYR A 41 6.67 8.54 -12.27
C TYR A 41 6.35 7.28 -13.07
N ALA A 42 5.77 6.24 -12.46
CA ALA A 42 5.39 5.01 -13.16
C ALA A 42 4.30 5.31 -14.22
N PRO A 43 4.48 4.90 -15.49
CA PRO A 43 3.54 5.15 -16.58
C PRO A 43 2.37 4.16 -16.59
N CYS A 44 1.82 3.85 -15.41
CA CYS A 44 0.77 2.85 -15.23
C CYS A 44 -0.47 3.47 -14.58
N ASP A 45 -1.65 2.96 -14.94
CA ASP A 45 -2.89 3.34 -14.28
C ASP A 45 -3.08 2.50 -13.02
N TYR A 46 -3.12 3.14 -11.85
CA TYR A 46 -3.30 2.42 -10.59
C TYR A 46 -4.01 3.24 -9.49
N VAL A 47 -4.51 2.53 -8.48
CA VAL A 47 -5.15 3.08 -7.29
C VAL A 47 -4.45 2.54 -6.04
N ILE A 48 -3.99 3.43 -5.16
CA ILE A 48 -3.40 3.04 -3.87
C ILE A 48 -4.47 3.21 -2.78
N THR A 49 -4.68 2.15 -2.02
CA THR A 49 -5.65 2.11 -0.91
C THR A 49 -4.93 1.82 0.39
N GLN A 50 -5.05 2.76 1.32
CA GLN A 50 -4.45 2.67 2.65
C GLN A 50 -5.51 2.86 3.73
N SER A 51 -5.43 2.06 4.79
CA SER A 51 -6.22 2.32 5.99
C SER A 51 -5.44 1.96 7.24
N TYR A 52 -5.69 2.69 8.31
CA TYR A 52 -5.01 2.49 9.57
C TYR A 52 -6.01 2.34 10.71
N THR A 53 -5.81 1.29 11.50
CA THR A 53 -6.60 0.99 12.69
C THR A 53 -5.73 1.13 13.92
N CYS A 54 -5.92 2.17 14.72
CA CYS A 54 -5.25 2.25 16.02
C CYS A 54 -5.60 1.03 16.88
N MET A 55 -4.58 0.43 17.50
CA MET A 55 -4.75 -0.60 18.51
C MET A 55 -4.82 0.03 19.90
N SER A 56 -5.39 -0.69 20.86
CA SER A 56 -5.21 -0.34 22.26
C SER A 56 -3.74 -0.46 22.66
N ARG A 57 -3.31 0.31 23.68
CA ARG A 57 -1.92 0.26 24.16
C ARG A 57 -1.49 -1.15 24.60
N GLU A 58 -2.41 -1.93 25.18
CA GLU A 58 -2.13 -3.30 25.60
C GLU A 58 -2.01 -4.28 24.42
N GLU A 59 -2.83 -4.14 23.38
CA GLU A 59 -2.67 -4.91 22.14
C GLU A 59 -1.35 -4.58 21.45
N ALA A 60 -1.02 -3.29 21.34
CA ALA A 60 0.23 -2.83 20.76
C ALA A 60 1.46 -3.39 21.49
N LYS A 61 1.47 -3.36 22.84
CA LYS A 61 2.54 -3.97 23.64
C LYS A 61 2.68 -5.47 23.36
N LYS A 62 1.56 -6.19 23.22
CA LYS A 62 1.56 -7.63 22.92
C LYS A 62 2.10 -7.90 21.51
N ALA A 63 1.70 -7.10 20.53
CA ALA A 63 2.20 -7.15 19.15
C ALA A 63 3.73 -6.97 19.08
N ILE A 64 4.25 -5.86 19.64
CA ILE A 64 5.69 -5.58 19.66
C ILE A 64 6.47 -6.72 20.34
N LYS A 65 6.01 -7.19 21.52
CA LYS A 65 6.66 -8.30 22.23
C LYS A 65 6.62 -9.62 21.43
N ARG A 66 5.55 -9.87 20.68
CA ARG A 66 5.45 -11.04 19.80
C ARG A 66 6.47 -10.94 18.67
N THR A 67 6.55 -9.82 17.97
CA THR A 67 7.53 -9.60 16.90
C THR A 67 8.96 -9.75 17.41
N ARG A 68 9.26 -9.16 18.58
CA ARG A 68 10.57 -9.30 19.24
C ARG A 68 10.91 -10.76 19.53
N ARG A 69 9.96 -11.57 20.01
CA ARG A 69 10.18 -13.00 20.26
C ARG A 69 10.45 -13.79 18.97
N LEU A 70 9.76 -13.44 17.88
CA LEU A 70 9.99 -14.06 16.57
C LEU A 70 11.40 -13.75 16.04
N LEU A 71 11.89 -12.52 16.24
CA LEU A 71 13.27 -12.17 15.88
C LEU A 71 14.31 -12.85 16.78
N MET A 72 14.01 -13.05 18.07
CA MET A 72 14.92 -13.80 18.97
C MET A 72 15.09 -15.26 18.56
N SER A 73 14.11 -15.87 17.89
CA SER A 73 14.25 -17.23 17.37
C SER A 73 15.01 -17.33 16.04
N ALA A 74 15.39 -16.20 15.42
CA ALA A 74 16.02 -16.14 14.10
C ALA A 74 17.56 -15.96 14.12
N ASP A 75 18.21 -16.00 15.30
CA ASP A 75 19.66 -15.84 15.53
C ASP A 75 20.31 -14.53 15.01
N ASP A 76 21.65 -14.45 15.02
CA ASP A 76 22.54 -13.26 15.05
C ASP A 76 22.29 -12.06 14.10
N ASP A 77 21.48 -12.18 13.04
CA ASP A 77 21.29 -11.12 12.04
C ASP A 77 20.30 -10.01 12.46
N ALA A 78 19.57 -10.17 13.58
CA ALA A 78 18.45 -9.30 13.94
C ALA A 78 18.69 -8.35 15.14
N VAL A 79 19.95 -8.02 15.47
CA VAL A 79 20.29 -7.25 16.68
C VAL A 79 19.76 -5.82 16.65
N SER A 80 19.90 -5.11 15.52
CA SER A 80 19.41 -3.74 15.34
C SER A 80 17.88 -3.67 15.43
N GLN A 81 17.19 -4.56 14.72
CA GLN A 81 15.72 -4.60 14.69
C GLN A 81 15.15 -4.90 16.09
N ARG A 82 15.86 -5.66 16.93
CA ARG A 82 15.47 -5.88 18.33
C ARG A 82 15.61 -4.61 19.16
N LEU A 83 16.67 -3.83 18.96
CA LEU A 83 16.86 -2.55 19.64
C LEU A 83 15.76 -1.56 19.24
N ASP A 84 15.40 -1.52 17.96
CA ASP A 84 14.34 -0.66 17.44
C ASP A 84 12.97 -1.02 18.06
N LEU A 85 12.70 -2.30 18.27
CA LEU A 85 11.47 -2.74 18.97
C LEU A 85 11.47 -2.36 20.45
N ASP A 86 12.62 -2.35 21.11
CA ASP A 86 12.74 -1.90 22.50
C ASP A 86 12.53 -0.38 22.61
N VAL A 87 13.06 0.40 21.65
CA VAL A 87 12.78 1.84 21.51
C VAL A 87 11.30 2.10 21.23
N ALA A 88 10.70 1.36 20.29
CA ALA A 88 9.28 1.48 19.97
C ALA A 88 8.39 1.17 21.18
N LEU A 89 8.76 0.21 22.02
CA LEU A 89 8.03 -0.11 23.25
C LEU A 89 8.08 1.04 24.27
N ASP A 90 9.22 1.71 24.41
CA ASP A 90 9.37 2.88 25.28
C ASP A 90 8.56 4.08 24.76
N LEU A 91 8.64 4.37 23.46
CA LEU A 91 7.84 5.42 22.81
C LEU A 91 6.33 5.17 22.95
N LEU A 92 5.89 3.91 22.82
CA LEU A 92 4.49 3.52 23.02
C LEU A 92 4.05 3.69 24.48
N THR A 93 4.93 3.33 25.43
CA THR A 93 4.64 3.41 26.88
C THR A 93 4.59 4.85 27.37
N SER A 94 5.50 5.70 26.87
CA SER A 94 5.51 7.14 27.11
C SER A 94 4.40 7.90 26.37
N GLY A 95 3.70 7.23 25.45
CA GLY A 95 2.58 7.81 24.70
C GLY A 95 2.99 8.74 23.56
N LYS A 96 4.24 8.68 23.11
CA LYS A 96 4.76 9.46 21.98
C LYS A 96 4.30 8.91 20.62
N ILE A 97 4.09 7.60 20.54
CA ILE A 97 3.57 6.93 19.34
C ILE A 97 2.36 6.06 19.67
N ALA A 98 1.52 5.82 18.67
CA ALA A 98 0.53 4.75 18.68
C ALA A 98 0.98 3.62 17.75
N TYR A 99 0.37 2.45 17.91
CA TYR A 99 0.56 1.31 17.01
C TYR A 99 -0.80 0.90 16.45
N GLY A 100 -0.79 0.35 15.25
CA GLY A 100 -2.02 0.09 14.54
C GLY A 100 -1.89 -0.93 13.42
N LYS A 101 -3.04 -1.41 12.95
CA LYS A 101 -3.13 -2.30 11.80
C LYS A 101 -3.20 -1.46 10.54
N HIS A 102 -2.15 -1.49 9.74
CA HIS A 102 -2.06 -0.85 8.45
C HIS A 102 -2.46 -1.85 7.35
N HIS A 103 -3.42 -1.46 6.52
CA HIS A 103 -3.74 -2.15 5.26
C HIS A 103 -3.22 -1.29 4.12
N PHE A 104 -2.48 -1.92 3.21
CA PHE A 104 -1.95 -1.28 2.01
C PHE A 104 -2.18 -2.22 0.83
N SER A 105 -2.80 -1.68 -0.23
CA SER A 105 -2.97 -2.39 -1.50
C SER A 105 -2.85 -1.41 -2.66
N ILE A 106 -2.36 -1.92 -3.80
CA ILE A 106 -2.34 -1.20 -5.07
C ILE A 106 -3.15 -2.00 -6.07
N MET A 107 -4.08 -1.34 -6.76
CA MET A 107 -4.83 -1.94 -7.85
C MET A 107 -4.35 -1.33 -9.17
N VAL A 108 -3.75 -2.14 -10.02
CA VAL A 108 -3.25 -1.74 -11.34
C VAL A 108 -4.32 -2.06 -12.38
N TYR A 109 -4.53 -1.17 -13.33
CA TYR A 109 -5.54 -1.26 -14.39
C TYR A 109 -4.88 -1.15 -15.76
N SER A 110 -5.40 -1.89 -16.74
CA SER A 110 -4.86 -1.89 -18.10
C SER A 110 -5.92 -2.34 -19.13
N PRO A 111 -5.84 -1.92 -20.42
CA PRO A 111 -6.83 -2.29 -21.43
C PRO A 111 -6.74 -3.75 -21.91
N SER A 112 -5.60 -4.43 -21.71
CA SER A 112 -5.39 -5.83 -22.08
C SER A 112 -4.70 -6.61 -20.96
N LEU A 113 -4.82 -7.95 -20.97
CA LEU A 113 -4.12 -8.80 -20.00
C LEU A 113 -2.59 -8.76 -20.15
N GLU A 114 -2.09 -8.61 -21.38
CA GLU A 114 -0.65 -8.53 -21.65
C GLU A 114 -0.06 -7.24 -21.06
N SER A 115 -0.69 -6.10 -21.36
CA SER A 115 -0.26 -4.80 -20.80
C SER A 115 -0.42 -4.78 -19.28
N LEU A 116 -1.44 -5.43 -18.72
CA LEU A 116 -1.63 -5.54 -17.28
C LEU A 116 -0.48 -6.25 -16.56
N VAL A 117 0.07 -7.31 -17.15
CA VAL A 117 1.23 -8.00 -16.58
C VAL A 117 2.45 -7.08 -16.57
N ALA A 118 2.69 -6.36 -17.67
CA ALA A 118 3.78 -5.41 -17.78
C ALA A 118 3.65 -4.27 -16.75
N ASP A 119 2.48 -3.65 -16.66
CA ASP A 119 2.19 -2.55 -15.72
C ASP A 119 2.33 -3.00 -14.26
N THR A 120 1.85 -4.22 -13.95
CA THR A 120 1.97 -4.79 -12.60
C THR A 120 3.44 -5.02 -12.22
N ASN A 121 4.26 -5.49 -13.16
CA ASN A 121 5.68 -5.69 -12.93
C ASN A 121 6.43 -4.37 -12.75
N GLU A 122 6.09 -3.34 -13.51
CA GLU A 122 6.67 -1.99 -13.38
C GLU A 122 6.41 -1.43 -11.98
N ILE A 123 5.16 -1.48 -11.51
CA ILE A 123 4.80 -1.06 -10.15
C ILE A 123 5.51 -1.92 -9.10
N SER A 124 5.62 -3.23 -9.34
CA SER A 124 6.30 -4.13 -8.41
C SER A 124 7.80 -3.80 -8.30
N ASN A 125 8.45 -3.49 -9.41
CA ASN A 125 9.85 -3.06 -9.44
C ASN A 125 10.04 -1.73 -8.72
N ALA A 126 9.15 -0.76 -8.94
CA ALA A 126 9.19 0.52 -8.25
C ALA A 126 9.06 0.37 -6.73
N LEU A 127 8.23 -0.56 -6.25
CA LEU A 127 8.11 -0.89 -4.82
C LEU A 127 9.36 -1.59 -4.28
N ASN A 128 9.90 -2.59 -5.00
CA ASN A 128 11.10 -3.29 -4.57
C ASN A 128 12.31 -2.34 -4.46
N ASN A 129 12.44 -1.38 -5.38
CA ASN A 129 13.52 -0.39 -5.37
C ASN A 129 13.50 0.53 -4.14
N ILE A 130 12.35 0.66 -3.47
CA ILE A 130 12.18 1.45 -2.24
C ILE A 130 12.13 0.57 -0.99
N GLY A 131 12.50 -0.72 -1.11
CA GLY A 131 12.54 -1.66 0.01
C GLY A 131 11.17 -2.20 0.44
N ILE A 132 10.11 -1.99 -0.35
CA ILE A 132 8.79 -2.56 -0.10
C ILE A 132 8.64 -3.81 -0.98
N THR A 133 8.37 -4.96 -0.37
CA THR A 133 8.19 -6.23 -1.09
C THR A 133 6.72 -6.44 -1.43
N PRO A 134 6.28 -6.24 -2.69
CA PRO A 134 4.91 -6.50 -3.09
C PRO A 134 4.67 -7.98 -3.37
N VAL A 135 3.42 -8.40 -3.25
CA VAL A 135 2.94 -9.71 -3.70
C VAL A 135 1.61 -9.57 -4.43
N PRO A 136 1.33 -10.41 -5.44
CA PRO A 136 0.03 -10.44 -6.10
C PRO A 136 -1.11 -10.78 -5.13
N ALA A 137 -2.21 -10.04 -5.24
CA ALA A 137 -3.45 -10.30 -4.50
C ALA A 137 -4.30 -11.32 -5.28
N GLU A 138 -3.93 -12.60 -5.26
CA GLU A 138 -4.64 -13.63 -6.02
C GLU A 138 -5.98 -13.99 -5.36
N ILE A 139 -5.91 -14.67 -4.21
CA ILE A 139 -7.09 -15.14 -3.46
C ILE A 139 -7.86 -13.95 -2.87
N SER A 140 -7.14 -12.90 -2.51
CA SER A 140 -7.68 -11.71 -1.85
C SER A 140 -8.12 -10.61 -2.82
N LEU A 141 -8.05 -10.83 -4.14
CA LEU A 141 -8.30 -9.78 -5.15
C LEU A 141 -9.63 -9.05 -4.93
N SER A 142 -10.70 -9.82 -4.69
CA SER A 142 -12.04 -9.28 -4.46
C SER A 142 -12.11 -8.47 -3.16
N ALA A 143 -11.46 -8.93 -2.10
CA ALA A 143 -11.38 -8.21 -0.84
C ALA A 143 -10.55 -6.92 -0.99
N ALA A 144 -9.39 -6.97 -1.65
CA ALA A 144 -8.52 -5.82 -1.92
C ALA A 144 -9.25 -4.75 -2.76
N TYR A 145 -9.99 -5.18 -3.79
CA TYR A 145 -10.81 -4.26 -4.58
C TYR A 145 -11.95 -3.63 -3.75
N MET A 146 -12.64 -4.42 -2.93
CA MET A 146 -13.71 -3.92 -2.07
C MET A 146 -13.20 -3.00 -0.95
N ALA A 147 -11.94 -3.15 -0.54
CA ALA A 147 -11.28 -2.28 0.45
C ALA A 147 -11.16 -0.82 -0.01
N GLN A 148 -11.22 -0.57 -1.32
CA GLN A 148 -11.22 0.78 -1.90
C GLN A 148 -12.49 1.56 -1.54
N LEU A 149 -13.59 0.86 -1.23
CA LEU A 149 -14.84 1.51 -0.90
C LEU A 149 -14.78 2.06 0.54
N PRO A 150 -15.14 3.34 0.75
CA PRO A 150 -15.15 3.92 2.09
C PRO A 150 -16.11 3.15 3.00
N GLY A 151 -15.74 3.00 4.27
CA GLY A 151 -16.52 2.27 5.27
C GLY A 151 -16.32 0.75 5.25
N ASN A 152 -15.61 0.18 4.28
CA ASN A 152 -15.34 -1.25 4.24
C ASN A 152 -14.10 -1.63 5.06
N TYR A 153 -14.33 -1.96 6.33
CA TYR A 153 -13.24 -2.28 7.26
C TYR A 153 -12.92 -3.77 7.41
N ASN A 154 -13.89 -4.60 7.02
CA ASN A 154 -13.82 -6.05 7.18
C ASN A 154 -12.99 -6.66 6.06
N LEU A 155 -13.18 -6.21 4.83
CA LEU A 155 -12.49 -6.70 3.65
C LEU A 155 -11.20 -5.93 3.43
N ARG A 156 -10.20 -6.22 4.27
CA ARG A 156 -8.86 -5.63 4.22
C ARG A 156 -7.83 -6.75 4.36
N PRO A 157 -7.35 -7.32 3.24
CA PRO A 157 -6.38 -8.41 3.28
C PRO A 157 -5.03 -7.96 3.86
N ARG A 158 -4.18 -8.91 4.25
CA ARG A 158 -2.77 -8.70 4.67
C ARG A 158 -2.50 -7.42 5.48
N LYS A 159 -3.14 -7.30 6.65
CA LYS A 159 -2.89 -6.17 7.56
C LYS A 159 -1.54 -6.33 8.23
N GLY A 160 -0.64 -5.37 8.05
CA GLY A 160 0.61 -5.24 8.79
C GLY A 160 0.41 -4.46 10.08
N GLU A 161 1.31 -4.65 11.05
CA GLU A 161 1.33 -3.85 12.28
C GLU A 161 2.40 -2.78 12.14
N LEU A 162 2.03 -1.51 12.29
CA LEU A 162 2.91 -0.37 12.04
C LEU A 162 2.71 0.72 13.08
N SER A 163 3.79 1.42 13.43
CA SER A 163 3.72 2.61 14.27
C SER A 163 2.93 3.72 13.54
N SER A 164 2.34 4.63 14.30
CA SER A 164 1.63 5.79 13.74
C SER A 164 2.58 6.72 12.97
N GLN A 165 3.85 6.78 13.39
CA GLN A 165 4.87 7.61 12.74
C GLN A 165 5.20 7.09 11.34
N ASN A 166 5.56 5.80 11.23
CA ASN A 166 5.88 5.19 9.95
C ASN A 166 4.66 5.18 9.01
N PHE A 167 3.44 5.05 9.57
CA PHE A 167 2.22 5.17 8.77
C PHE A 167 2.09 6.55 8.12
N VAL A 168 2.31 7.64 8.87
CA VAL A 168 2.22 9.00 8.34
C VAL A 168 3.27 9.26 7.26
N GLU A 169 4.46 8.69 7.40
CA GLU A 169 5.52 8.79 6.38
C GLU A 169 5.14 8.08 5.07
N LEU A 170 4.51 6.90 5.16
CA LEU A 170 4.00 6.15 4.00
C LEU A 170 2.73 6.76 3.39
N ALA A 171 1.95 7.47 4.20
CA ALA A 171 0.71 8.14 3.82
C ALA A 171 0.92 9.64 3.57
N ALA A 172 2.11 10.06 3.12
CA ALA A 172 2.42 11.47 2.86
C ALA A 172 1.59 12.08 1.71
N LEU A 173 0.81 11.28 0.97
CA LEU A 173 -0.12 11.71 -0.08
C LEU A 173 0.50 12.65 -1.13
N HIS A 174 1.79 12.50 -1.40
CA HIS A 174 2.46 13.26 -2.43
C HIS A 174 1.77 13.02 -3.77
N ASN A 175 1.56 14.12 -4.50
CA ASN A 175 0.97 14.07 -5.82
C ASN A 175 1.55 15.21 -6.64
N PHE A 176 1.59 15.05 -7.96
CA PHE A 176 1.85 16.19 -8.81
C PHE A 176 0.71 17.19 -8.67
N TYR A 177 1.04 18.48 -8.68
CA TYR A 177 0.04 19.50 -8.91
C TYR A 177 -0.67 19.15 -10.23
N PRO A 178 -2.02 19.14 -10.27
CA PRO A 178 -2.72 19.06 -11.54
C PRO A 178 -2.33 20.31 -12.33
N GLY A 179 -1.36 20.15 -13.22
CA GLY A 179 -0.99 21.16 -14.20
C GLY A 179 -2.19 21.46 -15.09
N LYS A 180 -2.08 22.54 -15.87
CA LYS A 180 -3.11 22.93 -16.84
C LYS A 180 -3.51 21.74 -17.70
N ARG A 181 -4.78 21.75 -18.11
CA ARG A 181 -5.44 20.75 -18.97
C ARG A 181 -4.59 20.31 -20.18
N ASP A 182 -3.74 21.20 -20.67
CA ASP A 182 -2.86 20.97 -21.82
C ASP A 182 -1.39 21.31 -21.44
N LYS A 183 -0.45 20.43 -21.83
CA LYS A 183 1.01 20.47 -21.61
C LYS A 183 1.52 20.25 -20.18
N ALA A 184 1.03 19.21 -19.49
CA ALA A 184 1.82 18.61 -18.41
C ALA A 184 3.06 17.89 -18.98
N PRO A 185 4.16 17.72 -18.22
CA PRO A 185 5.36 17.02 -18.69
C PRO A 185 5.12 15.55 -19.11
N GLY A 186 3.96 14.97 -18.76
CA GLY A 186 3.39 13.78 -19.38
C GLY A 186 2.34 14.22 -20.42
N GLY A 187 2.63 13.95 -21.70
CA GLY A 187 1.95 14.53 -22.86
C GLY A 187 0.43 14.43 -22.87
N CYS A 188 -0.20 15.48 -23.39
CA CYS A 188 -1.63 15.61 -23.57
C CYS A 188 -1.93 15.42 -25.05
N ASP A 189 -2.56 14.32 -25.42
CA ASP A 189 -3.33 14.19 -26.66
C ASP A 189 -4.50 13.24 -26.40
N GLY A 190 -5.71 13.75 -26.55
CA GLY A 190 -6.93 12.96 -26.49
C GLY A 190 -7.60 12.93 -25.12
N PHE A 191 -8.91 12.99 -25.15
CA PHE A 191 -9.82 13.00 -24.01
C PHE A 191 -9.83 11.62 -23.31
N THR A 192 -8.74 11.20 -22.68
CA THR A 192 -8.74 10.16 -21.66
C THR A 192 -8.86 10.86 -20.32
N ALA A 193 -9.99 10.66 -19.64
CA ALA A 193 -10.06 10.86 -18.21
C ALA A 193 -8.92 10.05 -17.60
N HIS A 194 -7.77 10.68 -17.36
CA HIS A 194 -6.69 10.07 -16.61
C HIS A 194 -7.30 9.67 -15.28
N PRO A 195 -7.29 8.38 -14.89
CA PRO A 195 -7.70 8.03 -13.54
C PRO A 195 -6.77 8.79 -12.63
N VAL A 196 -7.32 9.84 -12.01
CA VAL A 196 -6.67 10.62 -10.97
C VAL A 196 -6.07 9.58 -10.04
N ARG A 197 -4.73 9.56 -9.89
CA ARG A 197 -4.03 8.68 -8.96
C ARG A 197 -4.69 8.87 -7.61
N ARG A 198 -5.56 7.92 -7.26
CA ARG A 198 -6.56 8.12 -6.22
C ARG A 198 -6.01 7.51 -4.97
N TRP A 199 -5.60 8.38 -4.06
CA TRP A 199 -5.28 7.98 -2.71
C TRP A 199 -6.57 7.88 -1.90
N LEU A 200 -6.88 6.68 -1.42
CA LEU A 200 -7.97 6.46 -0.49
C LEU A 200 -7.36 6.20 0.88
N LEU A 201 -7.39 7.21 1.74
CA LEU A 201 -6.97 7.12 3.14
C LEU A 201 -8.22 7.08 4.02
N TYR A 202 -8.35 6.04 4.85
CA TYR A 202 -9.42 5.94 5.83
C TYR A 202 -8.87 5.67 7.23
N GLN A 203 -9.19 6.56 8.17
CA GLN A 203 -8.98 6.40 9.61
C GLN A 203 -10.34 6.50 10.31
N PRO A 204 -10.83 5.43 10.95
CA PRO A 204 -11.97 5.57 11.85
C PRO A 204 -11.52 6.21 13.18
N ALA A 205 -12.46 6.92 13.81
CA ALA A 205 -12.34 7.42 15.17
C ALA A 205 -12.24 6.28 16.20
#